data_AF-A0A9W6B829-F1
#
_entry.id   AF-A0A9W6B829-F1
#
_cell.length_a   1.000
_cell.length_b   1.000
_cell.length_c   1.000
_cell.angle_alpha   90.00
_cell.angle_beta   90.00
_cell.angle_gamma   90.00
#
_symmetry.space_group_name_H-M   'P 1'
#
loop_
_entity.id
_entity.type
_entity.pdbx_description
1 polymer ?
#
loop_
_entity_poly.entity_id
_entity_poly.type
_entity_poly.pdbx_seq_one_letter_code
_entity_poly.pdbx_strand_id
1 'polypeptide(L)'
;MSLYQGILKKLQRKRVFTVDTVFTHIPKMGEYALLPQDVKTFVDSIISTGLKSNPELRRGRKKILPLQQDFWQVSYETVVLLREAVQEMQLEEVFQLVYGISEKEFLKLELFNAFACYQWITDQLVEMATIEQNCLGGEPTLDEKNAGVEELGQFGYANNLDTLAGGDILKYDAILLKPYAIVFRKLYMEKVKQDIHKKYLDYVSRKAKRNS
;
A
#
# COMPACT_ATOMS: atom_id res chain seq x y z
N MET A 1 4.47 -11.72 29.80
CA MET A 1 3.68 -12.76 29.10
C MET A 1 2.66 -12.08 28.21
N SER A 2 2.89 -12.08 26.90
CA SER A 2 2.12 -11.31 25.92
C SER A 2 0.66 -11.79 25.84
N LEU A 3 -0.28 -10.86 25.65
CA LEU A 3 -1.71 -11.11 25.40
C LEU A 3 -1.94 -12.20 24.33
N TYR A 4 -1.01 -12.32 23.37
CA TYR A 4 -0.95 -13.38 22.37
C TYR A 4 -1.03 -14.80 22.96
N GLN A 5 -0.28 -15.08 24.02
CA GLN A 5 -0.24 -16.42 24.63
C GLN A 5 -1.55 -16.75 25.37
N GLY A 6 -2.26 -15.73 25.87
CA GLY A 6 -3.55 -15.89 26.55
C GLY A 6 -4.72 -16.17 25.59
N ILE A 7 -4.71 -15.53 24.41
CA ILE A 7 -5.73 -15.73 23.37
C ILE A 7 -5.54 -17.09 22.68
N LEU A 8 -4.29 -17.49 22.40
CA LEU A 8 -3.96 -18.80 21.81
C LEU A 8 -4.41 -19.98 22.70
N LYS A 9 -4.34 -19.84 24.03
CA LYS A 9 -4.82 -20.89 24.96
C LYS A 9 -6.34 -21.05 25.00
N LYS A 10 -7.12 -20.00 24.74
CA LYS A 10 -8.61 -20.06 24.78
C LYS A 10 -9.25 -20.59 23.49
N LEU A 11 -8.51 -20.68 22.39
CA LEU A 11 -8.97 -21.24 21.10
C LEU A 11 -8.85 -22.78 21.01
N GLN A 12 -8.47 -23.47 22.09
CA GLN A 12 -8.27 -24.93 22.11
C GLN A 12 -9.57 -25.76 22.17
N ARG A 13 -10.46 -25.60 21.19
CA ARG A 13 -11.19 -26.74 20.63
C ARG A 13 -10.60 -26.98 19.25
N LYS A 14 -9.51 -27.75 19.19
CA LYS A 14 -8.76 -28.04 17.95
C LYS A 14 -9.70 -28.67 16.93
N ARG A 15 -10.22 -27.86 16.00
CA ARG A 15 -10.72 -28.38 14.73
C ARG A 15 -9.51 -28.94 13.99
N VAL A 16 -9.59 -30.19 13.59
CA VAL A 16 -8.55 -30.82 12.78
C VAL A 16 -8.85 -30.44 11.33
N PHE A 17 -7.96 -29.68 10.72
CA PHE A 17 -8.04 -29.34 9.30
C PHE A 17 -7.28 -30.40 8.49
N THR A 18 -7.86 -30.76 7.35
CA THR A 18 -7.23 -31.58 6.32
C THR A 18 -7.39 -30.88 4.97
N VAL A 19 -6.62 -31.29 3.97
CA VAL A 19 -6.73 -30.75 2.60
C VAL A 19 -8.16 -30.84 2.08
N ASP A 20 -8.85 -31.97 2.33
CA ASP A 20 -10.23 -32.19 1.86
C ASP A 20 -11.28 -31.36 2.63
N THR A 21 -10.98 -30.97 3.86
CA THR A 21 -11.96 -30.29 4.74
C THR A 21 -11.78 -28.78 4.80
N VAL A 22 -10.68 -28.24 4.27
CA VAL A 22 -10.35 -26.80 4.37
C VAL A 22 -11.39 -25.89 3.69
N PHE A 23 -12.12 -26.39 2.69
CA PHE A 23 -13.19 -25.64 2.02
C PHE A 23 -14.56 -25.82 2.65
N THR A 24 -14.81 -26.96 3.30
CA THR A 24 -16.06 -27.19 4.05
C THR A 24 -16.02 -26.49 5.40
N HIS A 25 -14.82 -26.37 5.97
CA HIS A 25 -14.53 -25.68 7.22
C HIS A 25 -13.43 -24.66 6.96
N ILE A 26 -13.83 -23.48 6.48
CA ILE A 26 -12.89 -22.40 6.13
C ILE A 26 -12.14 -21.94 7.40
N PRO A 27 -10.80 -22.04 7.42
CA PRO A 27 -10.00 -21.55 8.55
C PRO A 27 -10.18 -20.05 8.75
N LYS A 28 -10.01 -19.59 9.98
CA LYS A 28 -9.90 -18.17 10.30
C LYS A 28 -8.45 -17.69 10.28
N MET A 29 -8.22 -16.38 10.15
CA MET A 29 -6.87 -15.79 10.20
C MET A 29 -6.10 -16.20 11.45
N GLY A 30 -6.74 -16.22 12.63
CA GLY A 30 -6.09 -16.63 13.88
C GLY A 30 -5.77 -18.13 13.97
N GLU A 31 -6.32 -18.95 13.07
CA GLU A 31 -6.07 -20.40 13.01
C GLU A 31 -4.97 -20.75 12.01
N TYR A 32 -4.57 -19.82 11.13
CA TYR A 32 -3.62 -20.07 10.05
C TYR A 32 -2.25 -20.57 10.55
N ALA A 33 -1.73 -19.96 11.62
CA ALA A 33 -0.47 -20.39 12.23
C ALA A 33 -0.54 -21.79 12.90
N LEU A 34 -1.75 -22.31 13.12
CA LEU A 34 -2.01 -23.58 13.78
C LEU A 34 -2.35 -24.70 12.77
N LEU A 35 -2.39 -24.40 11.48
CA LEU A 35 -2.67 -25.39 10.45
C LEU A 35 -1.55 -26.44 10.35
N PRO A 36 -1.89 -27.72 10.11
CA PRO A 36 -0.91 -28.74 9.73
C PRO A 36 -0.08 -28.31 8.51
N GLN A 37 1.17 -28.74 8.43
CA GLN A 37 2.11 -28.26 7.42
C GLN A 37 1.67 -28.57 5.98
N ASP A 38 1.10 -29.75 5.76
CA ASP A 38 0.52 -30.18 4.49
C ASP A 38 -0.67 -29.28 4.08
N VAL A 39 -1.58 -29.01 5.01
CA VAL A 39 -2.72 -28.09 4.79
C VAL A 39 -2.24 -26.67 4.54
N LYS A 40 -1.25 -26.20 5.30
CA LYS A 40 -0.69 -24.86 5.13
C LYS A 40 -0.06 -24.70 3.75
N THR A 41 0.74 -25.67 3.32
CA THR A 41 1.37 -25.66 1.98
C THR A 41 0.32 -25.62 0.87
N PHE A 42 -0.76 -26.40 1.03
CA PHE A 42 -1.89 -26.38 0.09
C PHE A 42 -2.61 -25.02 0.06
N VAL A 43 -2.89 -24.46 1.24
CA VAL A 43 -3.51 -23.13 1.38
C VAL A 43 -2.65 -22.04 0.75
N ASP A 44 -1.34 -22.07 0.99
CA ASP A 44 -0.39 -21.09 0.44
C ASP A 44 -0.34 -21.16 -1.09
N SER A 45 -0.37 -22.37 -1.65
CA SER A 45 -0.48 -22.58 -3.09
C SER A 45 -1.75 -21.94 -3.67
N ILE A 46 -2.90 -22.12 -3.01
CA ILE A 46 -4.17 -21.49 -3.43
C ILE A 46 -4.09 -19.96 -3.35
N ILE A 47 -3.53 -19.43 -2.25
CA ILE A 47 -3.37 -17.99 -2.07
C ILE A 47 -2.53 -17.40 -3.20
N SER A 48 -1.45 -18.08 -3.60
CA SER A 48 -0.54 -17.61 -4.66
C SER A 48 -1.07 -17.74 -6.09
N THR A 49 -2.01 -18.66 -6.37
CA THR A 49 -2.36 -19.02 -7.76
C THR A 49 -3.84 -18.87 -8.10
N GLY A 50 -4.74 -18.93 -7.12
CA GLY A 50 -6.16 -19.19 -7.35
C GLY A 50 -7.13 -18.16 -6.78
N LEU A 51 -6.65 -17.16 -6.03
CA LEU A 51 -7.53 -16.16 -5.45
C LEU A 51 -7.86 -15.04 -6.45
N LYS A 52 -9.15 -14.82 -6.65
CA LYS A 52 -9.65 -13.65 -7.38
C LYS A 52 -9.75 -12.46 -6.42
N SER A 53 -9.16 -11.32 -6.80
CA SER A 53 -9.31 -10.05 -6.09
C SER A 53 -10.77 -9.73 -5.78
N ASN A 54 -11.03 -9.35 -4.53
CA ASN A 54 -12.37 -9.05 -4.05
C ASN A 54 -12.34 -7.99 -2.94
N PRO A 55 -12.96 -6.80 -3.12
CA PRO A 55 -13.03 -5.79 -2.08
C PRO A 55 -13.99 -6.13 -0.93
N GLU A 56 -14.92 -7.07 -1.12
CA GLU A 56 -15.90 -7.43 -0.09
C GLU A 56 -15.29 -8.35 0.98
N LEU A 57 -14.95 -7.78 2.12
CA LEU A 57 -14.52 -8.54 3.28
C LEU A 57 -15.72 -9.20 3.96
N ARG A 58 -15.54 -10.44 4.41
CA ARG A 58 -16.59 -11.29 4.97
C ARG A 58 -16.21 -11.78 6.35
N ARG A 59 -17.19 -11.65 7.23
CA ARG A 59 -17.18 -12.22 8.57
C ARG A 59 -18.43 -13.06 8.75
N GLY A 60 -18.35 -14.33 8.33
CA GLY A 60 -19.52 -15.19 8.23
C GLY A 60 -20.50 -14.62 7.20
N ARG A 61 -21.74 -14.33 7.63
CA ARG A 61 -22.76 -13.74 6.74
C ARG A 61 -22.66 -12.22 6.58
N LYS A 62 -21.86 -11.54 7.42
CA LYS A 62 -21.73 -10.08 7.37
C LYS A 62 -20.70 -9.70 6.30
N LYS A 63 -21.12 -8.84 5.38
CA LYS A 63 -20.24 -8.12 4.46
C LYS A 63 -19.71 -6.85 5.11
N ILE A 64 -18.44 -6.56 4.91
CA ILE A 64 -17.73 -5.35 5.35
C ILE A 64 -17.10 -4.77 4.10
N LEU A 65 -17.43 -3.51 3.80
CA LEU A 65 -16.88 -2.77 2.68
C LEU A 65 -15.65 -1.97 3.15
N PRO A 66 -14.70 -1.67 2.26
CA PRO A 66 -13.61 -0.77 2.61
C PRO A 66 -14.16 0.62 3.00
N LEU A 67 -13.46 1.30 3.90
CA LEU A 67 -13.79 2.67 4.34
C LEU A 67 -13.84 3.63 3.15
N GLN A 68 -12.95 3.40 2.18
CA GLN A 68 -12.93 4.09 0.90
C GLN A 68 -12.67 3.09 -0.23
N GLN A 69 -13.52 3.10 -1.25
CA GLN A 69 -13.36 2.19 -2.40
C GLN A 69 -12.27 2.66 -3.36
N ASP A 70 -12.18 3.97 -3.60
CA ASP A 70 -11.18 4.56 -4.48
C ASP A 70 -9.97 5.02 -3.65
N PHE A 71 -8.83 4.34 -3.83
CA PHE A 71 -7.60 4.64 -3.09
C PHE A 71 -7.02 6.01 -3.45
N TRP A 72 -7.41 6.61 -4.57
CA TRP A 72 -7.03 8.00 -4.86
C TRP A 72 -7.71 8.99 -3.90
N GLN A 73 -8.81 8.60 -3.26
CA GLN A 73 -9.52 9.45 -2.29
C GLN A 73 -9.13 9.20 -0.83
N VAL A 74 -8.29 8.20 -0.54
CA VAL A 74 -7.74 8.04 0.82
C VAL A 74 -6.74 9.15 1.12
N SER A 75 -6.53 9.46 2.40
CA SER A 75 -5.55 10.50 2.77
C SER A 75 -4.15 10.08 2.35
N TYR A 76 -3.28 11.06 2.10
CA TYR A 76 -1.89 10.80 1.77
C TYR A 76 -1.18 10.01 2.87
N GLU A 77 -1.44 10.34 4.13
CA GLU A 77 -0.98 9.58 5.29
C GLU A 77 -1.37 8.09 5.20
N THR A 78 -2.65 7.80 4.93
CA THR A 78 -3.10 6.41 4.82
C THR A 78 -2.43 5.69 3.67
N VAL A 79 -2.18 6.34 2.52
CA VAL A 79 -1.42 5.71 1.41
C VAL A 79 -0.01 5.36 1.85
N VAL A 80 0.68 6.25 2.58
CA VAL A 80 2.03 6.02 3.09
C VAL A 80 2.05 4.83 4.04
N LEU A 81 1.21 4.88 5.09
CA LEU A 81 1.13 3.80 6.09
C LEU A 81 0.72 2.47 5.45
N LEU A 82 -0.19 2.49 4.48
CA LEU A 82 -0.65 1.29 3.79
C LEU A 82 0.48 0.65 2.96
N ARG A 83 1.31 1.46 2.29
CA ARG A 83 2.48 0.96 1.53
C ARG A 83 3.51 0.32 2.47
N GLU A 84 3.80 0.99 3.59
CA GLU A 84 4.71 0.47 4.61
C GLU A 84 4.19 -0.86 5.20
N ALA A 85 2.92 -0.90 5.60
CA ALA A 85 2.31 -2.12 6.15
C ALA A 85 2.30 -3.29 5.15
N VAL A 86 2.09 -3.02 3.85
CA VAL A 86 2.18 -4.04 2.80
C VAL A 86 3.62 -4.53 2.62
N GLN A 87 4.59 -3.62 2.60
CA GLN A 87 6.01 -3.94 2.46
C GLN A 87 6.52 -4.79 3.63
N GLU A 88 6.13 -4.46 4.85
CA GLU A 88 6.49 -5.18 6.08
C GLU A 88 5.60 -6.41 6.34
N MET A 89 4.69 -6.74 5.42
CA MET A 89 3.75 -7.86 5.52
C MET A 89 2.87 -7.83 6.77
N GLN A 90 2.55 -6.63 7.27
CA GLN A 90 1.71 -6.38 8.43
C GLN A 90 0.22 -6.41 8.04
N LEU A 91 -0.27 -7.62 7.75
CA LEU A 91 -1.65 -7.85 7.29
C LEU A 91 -2.70 -7.20 8.20
N GLU A 92 -2.55 -7.32 9.51
CA GLU A 92 -3.52 -6.75 10.46
C GLU A 92 -3.70 -5.23 10.25
N GLU A 93 -2.60 -4.50 10.17
CA GLU A 93 -2.59 -3.04 9.98
C GLU A 93 -3.19 -2.65 8.63
N VAL A 94 -2.88 -3.40 7.57
CA VAL A 94 -3.52 -3.23 6.26
C VAL A 94 -5.05 -3.31 6.37
N PHE A 95 -5.58 -4.30 7.08
CA PHE A 95 -7.03 -4.43 7.27
C PHE A 95 -7.61 -3.35 8.18
N GLN A 96 -6.86 -2.90 9.18
CA GLN A 96 -7.27 -1.78 10.03
C GLN A 96 -7.40 -0.48 9.22
N LEU A 97 -6.41 -0.17 8.38
CA LEU A 97 -6.39 1.03 7.55
C LEU A 97 -7.50 1.01 6.49
N VAL A 98 -7.74 -0.13 5.83
CA VAL A 98 -8.68 -0.22 4.70
C VAL A 98 -10.12 -0.48 5.16
N TYR A 99 -10.34 -1.29 6.18
CA TYR A 99 -11.68 -1.73 6.60
C TYR A 99 -12.09 -1.22 8.00
N GLY A 100 -11.19 -0.57 8.74
CA GLY A 100 -11.48 -0.05 10.08
C GLY A 100 -11.75 -1.16 11.12
N ILE A 101 -11.22 -2.35 10.91
CA ILE A 101 -11.42 -3.48 11.83
C ILE A 101 -10.32 -3.55 12.89
N SER A 102 -10.66 -4.07 14.07
CA SER A 102 -9.68 -4.32 15.13
C SER A 102 -8.92 -5.63 14.96
N GLU A 103 -7.75 -5.77 15.62
CA GLU A 103 -6.97 -7.03 15.73
C GLU A 103 -7.86 -8.26 16.01
N LYS A 104 -8.74 -8.13 17.01
CA LYS A 104 -9.63 -9.20 17.46
C LYS A 104 -10.65 -9.61 16.39
N GLU A 105 -11.01 -8.68 15.51
CA GLU A 105 -11.90 -8.93 14.39
C GLU A 105 -11.14 -9.51 13.20
N PHE A 106 -9.92 -9.03 12.94
CA PHE A 106 -9.02 -9.56 11.94
C PHE A 106 -8.79 -11.06 12.14
N LEU A 107 -8.50 -11.50 13.37
CA LEU A 107 -8.29 -12.93 13.69
C LEU A 107 -9.51 -13.82 13.39
N LYS A 108 -10.72 -13.23 13.27
CA LYS A 108 -11.98 -13.95 13.01
C LYS A 108 -12.40 -13.94 11.54
N LEU A 109 -11.64 -13.27 10.67
CA LEU A 109 -11.91 -13.24 9.24
C LEU A 109 -11.68 -14.61 8.60
N GLU A 110 -12.42 -14.88 7.54
CA GLU A 110 -12.25 -16.08 6.73
C GLU A 110 -10.96 -15.97 5.91
N LEU A 111 -10.08 -16.96 6.06
CA LEU A 111 -8.71 -16.92 5.55
C LEU A 111 -8.64 -16.56 4.06
N PHE A 112 -9.34 -17.33 3.22
CA PHE A 112 -9.33 -17.11 1.76
C PHE A 112 -9.94 -15.79 1.35
N ASN A 113 -11.00 -15.34 2.04
CA ASN A 113 -11.61 -14.05 1.73
C ASN A 113 -10.71 -12.88 2.16
N ALA A 114 -10.04 -12.99 3.31
CA ALA A 114 -9.06 -12.01 3.73
C ALA A 114 -7.93 -11.91 2.70
N PHE A 115 -7.34 -13.02 2.26
CA PHE A 115 -6.30 -12.96 1.23
C PHE A 115 -6.80 -12.44 -0.13
N ALA A 116 -8.06 -12.72 -0.51
CA ALA A 116 -8.66 -12.12 -1.71
C ALA A 116 -8.84 -10.60 -1.59
N CYS A 117 -9.16 -10.09 -0.40
CA CYS A 117 -9.18 -8.66 -0.11
C CYS A 117 -7.79 -8.05 -0.11
N TYR A 118 -6.81 -8.75 0.46
CA TYR A 118 -5.41 -8.32 0.44
C TYR A 118 -4.89 -8.20 -0.99
N GLN A 119 -5.17 -9.19 -1.85
CA GLN A 119 -4.82 -9.13 -3.27
C GLN A 119 -5.45 -7.90 -3.95
N TRP A 120 -6.72 -7.60 -3.65
CA TRP A 120 -7.37 -6.41 -4.19
C TRP A 120 -6.66 -5.12 -3.75
N ILE A 121 -6.30 -5.01 -2.47
CA ILE A 121 -5.55 -3.87 -1.92
C ILE A 121 -4.21 -3.71 -2.64
N THR A 122 -3.46 -4.81 -2.82
CA THR A 122 -2.16 -4.77 -3.51
C THR A 122 -2.31 -4.40 -4.98
N ASP A 123 -3.34 -4.90 -5.67
CA ASP A 123 -3.61 -4.57 -7.06
C ASP A 123 -3.87 -3.05 -7.22
N GLN A 124 -4.63 -2.45 -6.30
CA GLN A 124 -4.86 -0.99 -6.29
C GLN A 124 -3.56 -0.21 -6.07
N LEU A 125 -2.71 -0.62 -5.14
CA LEU A 125 -1.43 0.04 -4.89
C LEU A 125 -0.47 -0.08 -6.08
N VAL A 126 -0.43 -1.23 -6.75
CA VAL A 126 0.39 -1.45 -7.96
C VAL A 126 -0.11 -0.58 -9.11
N GLU A 127 -1.42 -0.47 -9.28
CA GLU A 127 -2.01 0.45 -10.27
C GLU A 127 -1.60 1.90 -10.00
N MET A 128 -1.75 2.36 -8.76
CA MET A 128 -1.32 3.70 -8.35
C MET A 128 0.17 3.94 -8.59
N ALA A 129 1.02 2.99 -8.18
CA ALA A 129 2.47 3.09 -8.37
C ALA A 129 2.85 3.13 -9.86
N THR A 130 2.13 2.39 -10.71
CA THR A 130 2.34 2.43 -12.17
C THR A 130 2.00 3.80 -12.75
N ILE A 131 0.87 4.39 -12.33
CA ILE A 131 0.47 5.74 -12.74
C ILE A 131 1.47 6.78 -12.24
N GLU A 132 1.93 6.65 -10.99
CA GLU A 132 2.98 7.50 -10.42
C GLU A 132 4.28 7.43 -11.20
N GLN A 133 4.76 6.23 -11.52
CA GLN A 133 5.99 6.08 -12.29
C GLN A 133 5.85 6.70 -13.69
N ASN A 134 4.70 6.54 -14.34
CA ASN A 134 4.46 7.11 -15.67
C ASN A 134 4.33 8.64 -15.65
N CYS A 135 3.69 9.20 -14.62
CA CYS A 135 3.40 10.63 -14.54
C CYS A 135 4.52 11.41 -13.85
N LEU A 136 5.09 10.89 -12.76
CA LEU A 136 6.10 11.55 -11.92
C LEU A 136 7.51 11.04 -12.20
N GLY A 137 7.67 9.80 -12.67
CA GLY A 137 8.98 9.25 -13.01
C GLY A 137 9.65 9.97 -14.19
N GLY A 138 10.97 10.15 -14.10
CA GLY A 138 11.81 10.68 -15.17
C GLY A 138 13.23 10.23 -14.92
N GLU A 139 13.96 9.87 -15.98
CA GLU A 139 15.37 9.54 -15.83
C GLU A 139 16.16 10.82 -15.53
N PRO A 140 16.91 10.86 -14.42
CA PRO A 140 17.78 11.99 -14.15
C PRO A 140 18.83 12.13 -15.24
N THR A 141 19.09 13.36 -15.65
CA THR A 141 20.21 13.69 -16.53
C THR A 141 21.54 13.36 -15.87
N LEU A 142 22.60 13.24 -16.67
CA LEU A 142 23.95 12.98 -16.15
C LEU A 142 24.38 14.03 -15.12
N ASP A 143 24.03 15.30 -15.35
CA ASP A 143 24.32 16.41 -14.45
C ASP A 143 23.54 16.29 -13.12
N GLU A 144 22.28 15.85 -13.16
CA GLU A 144 21.48 15.60 -11.95
C GLU A 144 22.01 14.41 -11.15
N LYS A 145 22.47 13.35 -11.82
CA LYS A 145 23.15 12.23 -11.16
C LYS A 145 24.44 12.69 -10.49
N ASN A 146 25.25 13.48 -11.18
CA ASN A 146 26.47 14.06 -10.61
C ASN A 146 26.19 15.02 -9.44
N ALA A 147 25.02 15.66 -9.42
CA ALA A 147 24.55 16.49 -8.32
C ALA A 147 23.97 15.68 -7.15
N GLY A 148 23.96 14.35 -7.22
CA GLY A 148 23.52 13.49 -6.12
C GLY A 148 22.00 13.38 -5.98
N VAL A 149 21.22 13.58 -7.06
CA VAL A 149 19.74 13.48 -6.98
C VAL A 149 19.24 12.13 -6.44
N GLU A 150 20.04 11.07 -6.62
CA GLU A 150 19.75 9.73 -6.10
C GLU A 150 19.75 9.69 -4.56
N GLU A 151 20.49 10.58 -3.89
CA GLU A 151 20.51 10.70 -2.43
C GLU A 151 19.16 11.13 -1.85
N LEU A 152 18.32 11.81 -2.63
CA LEU A 152 16.96 12.18 -2.20
C LEU A 152 16.04 10.97 -2.06
N GLY A 153 16.38 9.86 -2.71
CA GLY A 153 15.60 8.61 -2.64
C GLY A 153 15.51 8.03 -1.22
N GLN A 154 16.51 8.27 -0.37
CA GLN A 154 16.54 7.74 1.00
C GLN A 154 15.44 8.31 1.90
N PHE A 155 14.90 9.48 1.54
CA PHE A 155 13.86 10.16 2.32
C PHE A 155 12.43 9.74 1.91
N GLY A 156 12.28 8.92 0.87
CA GLY A 156 10.99 8.39 0.44
C GLY A 156 9.93 9.48 0.24
N TYR A 157 8.77 9.33 0.89
CA TYR A 157 7.67 10.27 0.78
C TYR A 157 7.98 11.65 1.41
N ALA A 158 8.92 11.72 2.36
CA ALA A 158 9.22 12.95 3.10
C ALA A 158 9.79 14.04 2.17
N ASN A 159 10.54 13.65 1.13
CA ASN A 159 11.04 14.60 0.13
C ASN A 159 9.89 15.28 -0.65
N ASN A 160 8.87 14.50 -1.04
CA ASN A 160 7.69 15.04 -1.70
C ASN A 160 6.88 15.93 -0.74
N LEU A 161 6.76 15.54 0.52
CA LEU A 161 6.06 16.30 1.54
C LEU A 161 6.74 17.67 1.80
N ASP A 162 8.06 17.69 1.95
CA ASP A 162 8.85 18.92 2.13
C ASP A 162 8.71 19.86 0.93
N THR A 163 8.79 19.31 -0.28
CA THR A 163 8.58 20.05 -1.54
C THR A 163 7.19 20.69 -1.58
N LEU A 164 6.14 19.97 -1.18
CA LEU A 164 4.77 20.47 -1.17
C LEU A 164 4.54 21.54 -0.09
N ALA A 165 5.24 21.42 1.03
CA ALA A 165 5.18 22.38 2.12
C ALA A 165 6.05 23.63 1.88
N GLY A 166 7.00 23.55 0.95
CA GLY A 166 8.03 24.57 0.72
C GLY A 166 8.98 24.68 1.91
N GLY A 167 9.36 23.55 2.52
CA GLY A 167 10.22 23.49 3.71
C GLY A 167 9.53 23.85 5.04
N ASP A 168 8.24 24.17 5.01
CA ASP A 168 7.49 24.58 6.21
C ASP A 168 6.83 23.37 6.91
N ILE A 169 7.53 22.84 7.91
CA ILE A 169 7.09 21.66 8.68
C ILE A 169 5.69 21.81 9.30
N LEU A 170 5.26 23.03 9.61
CA LEU A 170 3.93 23.27 10.21
C LEU A 170 2.78 22.97 9.25
N LYS A 171 3.06 22.77 7.95
CA LYS A 171 2.07 22.39 6.94
C LYS A 171 1.95 20.89 6.72
N TYR A 172 2.83 20.07 7.30
CA TYR A 172 2.95 18.65 6.96
C TYR A 172 1.66 17.89 7.26
N ASP A 173 1.14 18.01 8.47
CA ASP A 173 -0.12 17.35 8.89
C ASP A 173 -1.28 17.75 7.98
N ALA A 174 -1.37 19.04 7.63
CA ALA A 174 -2.43 19.54 6.76
C ALA A 174 -2.37 18.97 5.34
N ILE A 175 -1.17 18.63 4.85
CA ILE A 175 -0.94 17.99 3.55
C ILE A 175 -1.22 16.49 3.64
N LEU A 176 -0.72 15.82 4.68
CA LEU A 176 -0.91 14.40 4.94
C LEU A 176 -2.39 14.00 5.03
N LEU A 177 -3.23 14.89 5.57
CA LEU A 177 -4.68 14.69 5.65
C LEU A 177 -5.42 14.90 4.32
N LYS A 178 -4.78 15.41 3.27
CA LYS A 178 -5.45 15.59 1.97
C LYS A 178 -5.64 14.25 1.25
N PRO A 179 -6.74 14.10 0.49
CA PRO A 179 -6.88 13.02 -0.46
C PRO A 179 -5.68 12.93 -1.39
N TYR A 180 -5.18 11.71 -1.59
CA TYR A 180 -3.97 11.49 -2.34
C TYR A 180 -4.07 11.96 -3.80
N ALA A 181 -5.26 11.91 -4.41
CA ALA A 181 -5.54 12.48 -5.74
C ALA A 181 -5.12 13.95 -5.85
N ILE A 182 -5.37 14.75 -4.80
CA ILE A 182 -5.04 16.18 -4.78
C ILE A 182 -3.53 16.35 -4.67
N VAL A 183 -2.88 15.58 -3.79
CA VAL A 183 -1.43 15.57 -3.59
C VAL A 183 -0.72 15.18 -4.89
N PHE A 184 -1.12 14.05 -5.47
CA PHE A 184 -0.61 13.55 -6.74
C PHE A 184 -0.76 14.58 -7.86
N ARG A 185 -1.95 15.18 -8.02
CA ARG A 185 -2.18 16.20 -9.05
C ARG A 185 -1.25 17.40 -8.87
N LYS A 186 -1.00 17.82 -7.63
CA LYS A 186 -0.07 18.91 -7.33
C LYS A 186 1.36 18.53 -7.68
N LEU A 187 1.83 17.34 -7.28
CA LEU A 187 3.16 16.83 -7.65
C LEU A 187 3.34 16.77 -9.17
N TYR A 188 2.33 16.25 -9.88
CA TYR A 188 2.37 16.15 -11.34
C TYR A 188 2.42 17.53 -12.01
N MET A 189 1.63 18.49 -11.51
CA MET A 189 1.68 19.87 -12.00
C MET A 189 3.06 20.50 -11.79
N GLU A 190 3.70 20.29 -10.64
CA GLU A 190 5.04 20.82 -10.37
C GLU A 190 6.09 20.18 -11.29
N LYS A 191 6.04 18.87 -11.53
CA LYS A 191 6.89 18.23 -12.52
C LYS A 191 6.71 18.83 -13.91
N VAL A 192 5.47 18.98 -14.39
CA VAL A 192 5.20 19.56 -15.72
C VAL A 192 5.77 20.98 -15.84
N LYS A 193 5.68 21.79 -14.78
CA LYS A 193 6.31 23.12 -14.75
C LYS A 193 7.82 23.04 -14.81
N GLN A 194 8.44 22.14 -14.05
CA GLN A 194 9.89 21.92 -14.05
C GLN A 194 10.37 21.48 -15.45
N ASP A 195 9.66 20.55 -16.10
CA ASP A 195 9.99 20.08 -17.44
C ASP A 195 9.89 21.21 -18.49
N ILE A 196 8.85 22.06 -18.40
CA ILE A 196 8.72 23.24 -19.26
C ILE A 196 9.89 24.20 -19.02
N HIS A 197 10.23 24.47 -17.75
CA HIS A 197 11.31 25.37 -17.40
C HIS A 197 12.67 24.87 -17.91
N LYS A 198 12.97 23.59 -17.74
CA LYS A 198 14.19 22.95 -18.28
C LYS A 198 14.27 23.11 -19.80
N LYS A 199 13.20 22.78 -20.53
CA LYS A 199 13.13 22.95 -21.99
C LYS A 199 13.33 24.40 -22.42
N TYR A 200 12.80 25.36 -21.66
CA TYR A 200 12.99 26.78 -21.92
C TYR A 200 14.46 27.20 -21.73
N LEU A 201 15.11 26.79 -20.65
CA LEU A 201 16.53 27.08 -20.40
C LEU A 201 17.44 26.49 -21.49
N ASP A 202 17.16 25.25 -21.92
CA ASP A 202 17.88 24.61 -23.02
C ASP A 202 17.73 25.39 -24.34
N TYR A 203 16.52 25.89 -24.62
CA TYR A 203 16.28 26.70 -25.81
C TYR A 203 17.08 28.02 -25.75
N VAL A 204 17.06 28.71 -24.60
CA VAL A 204 17.80 29.97 -24.40
C VAL A 204 19.31 29.76 -24.52
N SER A 205 19.85 28.71 -23.90
CA SER A 205 21.30 28.42 -23.94
C SER A 205 21.79 28.08 -25.35
N ARG A 206 20.99 27.32 -26.13
CA ARG A 206 21.29 27.03 -27.55
C ARG A 206 21.23 28.28 -28.41
N LYS A 207 20.28 29.19 -28.16
CA LYS A 207 20.19 30.47 -28.88
C LYS A 207 21.38 31.37 -28.58
N ALA A 208 21.82 31.45 -27.32
CA ALA A 208 23.00 32.21 -26.93
C ALA A 208 24.27 31.71 -27.64
N LYS A 209 24.50 30.38 -27.69
CA LYS A 209 25.64 29.76 -28.39
C LYS A 209 25.66 29.96 -29.91
N ARG A 210 24.50 30.20 -30.53
CA ARG A 210 24.41 30.47 -31.98
C ARG A 210 24.70 31.93 -32.33
N ASN A 211 24.58 32.83 -31.35
CA ASN A 211 24.77 34.27 -31.52
C ASN A 211 26.15 34.76 -31.02
N SER A 212 26.99 33.86 -30.50
CA SER A 212 28.40 34.09 -30.13
C SER A 212 29.33 33.54 -31.20
#